data_AF-A0A4Y8PAP7-F1
#
_entry.id   AF-A0A4Y8PAP7-F1
#
_cell.length_a   1.000
_cell.length_b   1.000
_cell.length_c   1.000
_cell.angle_alpha   90.00
_cell.angle_beta   90.00
_cell.angle_gamma   90.00
#
_symmetry.space_group_name_H-M   'P 1'
#
loop_
_entity.id
_entity.type
_entity.pdbx_description
1 polymer ?
#
loop_
_entity_poly.entity_id
_entity_poly.type
_entity_poly.pdbx_seq_one_letter_code
_entity_poly.pdbx_strand_id
1 'polypeptide(L)'
;MNELPATQSLRCKLNLLLTKEQEEAVRRTALAYRNALNHASTVAFVGGKISQDMKLQRLVYQDLREWFGLPAQMACNVPRQVAAAYKTLWERAKSGAAHKAKG
;
A
#
# COMPACT_ATOMS: atom_id res chain seq x y z
N MET A 1 -3.42 -48.74 7.21
CA MET A 1 -2.52 -47.59 7.42
C MET A 1 -2.27 -47.01 6.04
N ASN A 2 -3.07 -46.02 5.62
CA ASN A 2 -2.91 -45.36 4.32
C ASN A 2 -2.22 -44.02 4.57
N GLU A 3 -0.96 -43.92 4.17
CA GLU A 3 -0.17 -42.70 4.23
C GLU A 3 -0.62 -41.76 3.10
N LEU A 4 -1.08 -40.56 3.44
CA LEU A 4 -1.45 -39.53 2.45
C LEU A 4 -0.17 -38.96 1.81
N PRO A 5 -0.11 -38.78 0.48
CA PRO A 5 1.10 -38.33 -0.20
C PRO A 5 1.49 -36.90 0.20
N ALA A 6 2.78 -36.71 0.45
CA ALA A 6 3.37 -35.43 0.81
C ALA A 6 3.13 -34.37 -0.28
N THR A 7 2.42 -33.30 0.06
CA THR A 7 2.19 -32.17 -0.85
C THR A 7 3.46 -31.34 -0.97
N GLN A 8 4.07 -31.28 -2.16
CA GLN A 8 5.20 -30.40 -2.45
C GLN A 8 4.72 -29.14 -3.17
N SER A 9 5.19 -27.97 -2.73
CA SER A 9 4.84 -26.69 -3.34
C SER A 9 6.02 -26.13 -4.14
N LEU A 10 5.78 -25.79 -5.41
CA LEU A 10 6.78 -25.14 -6.28
C LEU A 10 6.45 -23.64 -6.39
N ARG A 11 7.46 -22.78 -6.23
CA ARG A 11 7.37 -21.36 -6.57
C ARG A 11 8.29 -21.06 -7.74
N CYS A 12 7.73 -20.57 -8.83
CA CYS A 12 8.47 -20.06 -9.98
C CYS A 12 8.17 -18.57 -10.16
N LYS A 13 9.17 -17.81 -10.63
CA LYS A 13 9.01 -16.41 -11.04
C LYS A 13 8.86 -16.37 -12.55
N LEU A 14 7.68 -15.99 -13.02
CA LEU A 14 7.37 -15.90 -14.44
C LEU A 14 7.48 -14.45 -14.90
N ASN A 15 8.04 -14.24 -16.09
CA ASN A 15 8.00 -12.95 -16.76
C ASN A 15 6.71 -12.86 -17.58
N LEU A 16 5.89 -11.85 -17.32
CA LEU A 16 4.71 -11.57 -18.12
C LEU A 16 5.14 -10.87 -19.42
N LEU A 17 4.96 -11.55 -20.54
CA LEU A 17 5.00 -10.93 -21.87
C LEU A 17 3.63 -10.37 -22.16
N LEU A 18 3.50 -9.04 -22.05
CA LEU A 18 2.23 -8.34 -22.21
C LEU A 18 2.00 -7.97 -23.67
N THR A 19 0.76 -8.08 -24.14
CA THR A 19 0.35 -7.38 -25.36
C THR A 19 0.20 -5.88 -25.07
N LYS A 20 0.18 -5.04 -26.11
CA LYS A 20 0.04 -3.57 -25.95
C LYS A 20 -1.21 -3.18 -25.14
N GLU A 21 -2.33 -3.87 -25.38
CA GLU A 21 -3.59 -3.62 -24.67
C GLU A 21 -3.48 -3.99 -23.16
N GLN A 22 -2.80 -5.09 -22.85
CA GLN A 22 -2.56 -5.49 -21.46
C GLN A 22 -1.60 -4.53 -20.74
N GLU A 23 -0.59 -4.02 -21.45
CA GLU A 23 0.33 -3.00 -20.92
C GLU A 23 -0.43 -1.72 -20.54
N GLU A 24 -1.31 -1.24 -21.40
CA GLU A 24 -2.15 -0.08 -21.13
C GLU A 24 -3.08 -0.30 -19.93
N ALA A 25 -3.70 -1.49 -19.84
CA ALA A 25 -4.55 -1.84 -18.71
C ALA A 25 -3.79 -1.86 -17.37
N VAL A 26 -2.60 -2.46 -17.35
CA VAL A 26 -1.71 -2.47 -16.18
C VAL A 26 -1.27 -1.05 -15.82
N ARG A 27 -0.87 -0.25 -16.82
CA ARG A 27 -0.44 1.14 -16.61
C ARG A 27 -1.56 2.00 -16.04
N ARG A 28 -2.79 1.88 -16.55
CA ARG A 28 -3.96 2.60 -16.04
C ARG A 28 -4.21 2.24 -14.58
N THR A 29 -4.14 0.96 -14.25
CA THR A 29 -4.30 0.47 -12.87
C THR A 29 -3.21 1.00 -11.95
N ALA A 30 -1.95 0.98 -12.40
CA ALA A 30 -0.82 1.51 -11.63
C ALA A 30 -0.95 3.01 -11.36
N LEU A 31 -1.41 3.79 -12.36
CA LEU A 31 -1.66 5.22 -12.21
C LEU A 31 -2.81 5.50 -11.23
N ALA A 32 -3.91 4.76 -11.31
CA ALA A 32 -5.02 4.87 -10.37
C ALA A 32 -4.55 4.56 -8.92
N TYR A 33 -3.77 3.49 -8.75
CA TYR A 33 -3.20 3.11 -7.46
C TYR A 33 -2.24 4.18 -6.90
N ARG A 34 -1.40 4.78 -7.75
CA ARG A 34 -0.52 5.89 -7.36
C ARG A 34 -1.31 7.10 -6.90
N ASN A 35 -2.36 7.48 -7.64
CA ASN A 35 -3.17 8.64 -7.29
C ASN A 35 -3.94 8.40 -5.98
N ALA A 36 -4.42 7.17 -5.76
CA ALA A 36 -5.02 6.74 -4.50
C ALA A 36 -4.04 6.84 -3.31
N LEU A 37 -2.78 6.42 -3.48
CA LEU A 37 -1.74 6.59 -2.46
C LEU A 37 -1.51 8.06 -2.10
N ASN A 38 -1.48 8.94 -3.11
CA ASN A 38 -1.32 10.37 -2.90
C ASN A 38 -2.51 10.97 -2.14
N HIS A 39 -3.75 10.61 -2.51
CA HIS A 39 -4.96 11.02 -1.80
C HIS A 39 -4.93 10.59 -0.33
N ALA A 40 -4.67 9.30 -0.07
CA ALA A 40 -4.59 8.78 1.28
C ALA A 40 -3.47 9.43 2.10
N SER A 41 -2.33 9.73 1.48
CA SER A 41 -1.24 10.48 2.13
C SER A 41 -1.64 11.90 2.52
N THR A 42 -2.37 12.61 1.64
CA THR A 42 -2.90 13.95 1.95
C THR A 42 -3.89 13.89 3.12
N VAL A 43 -4.83 12.94 3.10
CA VAL A 43 -5.79 12.75 4.20
C VAL A 43 -5.06 12.43 5.51
N ALA A 44 -4.05 11.56 5.47
CA ALA A 44 -3.24 11.23 6.64
C ALA A 44 -2.49 12.47 7.18
N PHE A 45 -1.94 13.30 6.30
CA PHE A 45 -1.21 14.52 6.67
C PHE A 45 -2.13 15.54 7.35
N VAL A 46 -3.24 15.89 6.69
CA VAL A 46 -4.23 16.88 7.17
C VAL A 46 -4.88 16.41 8.47
N GLY A 47 -5.12 15.10 8.61
CA GLY A 47 -5.68 14.48 9.81
C GLY A 47 -4.74 14.39 11.02
N GLY A 48 -3.60 15.11 11.00
CA GLY A 48 -2.64 15.13 12.11
C GLY A 48 -1.58 14.03 12.02
N LYS A 49 -1.12 13.69 10.81
CA LYS A 49 -0.09 12.67 10.55
C LYS A 49 -0.51 11.27 11.05
N ILE A 50 -1.68 10.83 10.60
CA ILE A 50 -2.26 9.55 10.99
C ILE A 50 -1.34 8.40 10.54
N SER A 51 -0.77 7.67 11.50
CA SER A 51 0.05 6.48 11.27
C SER A 51 -0.65 5.17 11.63
N GLN A 52 -1.96 5.22 11.93
CA GLN A 52 -2.78 4.07 12.30
C GLN A 52 -3.61 3.60 11.11
N ASP A 53 -3.30 2.40 10.59
CA ASP A 53 -3.89 1.81 9.39
C ASP A 53 -5.42 1.82 9.40
N MET A 54 -6.04 1.30 10.47
CA MET A 54 -7.50 1.18 10.54
C MET A 54 -8.20 2.53 10.56
N LYS A 55 -7.60 3.54 11.21
CA LYS A 55 -8.15 4.90 11.27
C LYS A 55 -8.12 5.52 9.88
N LEU A 56 -7.00 5.37 9.17
CA LEU A 56 -6.87 5.89 7.81
C LEU A 56 -7.78 5.16 6.83
N GLN A 57 -7.89 3.84 6.94
CA GLN A 57 -8.78 3.05 6.09
C GLN A 57 -10.24 3.49 6.22
N ARG A 58 -10.74 3.72 7.45
CA ARG A 58 -12.11 4.21 7.65
C ARG A 58 -12.39 5.56 6.98
N LEU A 59 -11.37 6.41 6.86
CA LEU A 59 -11.49 7.73 6.25
C LEU A 59 -11.45 7.68 4.72
N VAL A 60 -10.62 6.82 4.14
CA VAL A 60 -10.32 6.86 2.70
C VAL A 60 -10.98 5.74 1.90
N TYR A 61 -11.49 4.68 2.55
CA TYR A 61 -11.92 3.46 1.83
C TYR A 61 -13.03 3.72 0.81
N GLN A 62 -14.04 4.54 1.14
CA GLN A 62 -15.10 4.89 0.19
C GLN A 62 -14.55 5.67 -1.01
N ASP A 63 -13.77 6.72 -0.77
CA ASP A 63 -13.09 7.50 -1.83
C ASP A 63 -12.27 6.60 -2.76
N LEU A 64 -11.53 5.64 -2.19
CA LEU A 64 -10.70 4.72 -2.96
C LEU A 64 -11.50 3.76 -3.85
N ARG A 65 -12.68 3.34 -3.39
CA ARG A 65 -13.57 2.46 -4.15
C ARG A 65 -14.33 3.22 -5.24
N GLU A 66 -14.81 4.42 -4.93
CA GLU A 66 -15.71 5.18 -5.80
C GLU A 66 -14.95 6.05 -6.80
N TRP A 67 -13.93 6.78 -6.36
CA TRP A 67 -13.25 7.76 -7.22
C TRP A 67 -12.10 7.16 -8.02
N PHE A 68 -11.38 6.20 -7.41
CA PHE A 68 -10.23 5.56 -8.05
C PHE A 68 -10.56 4.17 -8.64
N GLY A 69 -11.78 3.67 -8.41
CA GLY A 69 -12.23 2.38 -8.94
C GLY A 69 -11.39 1.18 -8.47
N LEU A 70 -10.73 1.29 -7.31
CA LEU A 70 -9.80 0.25 -6.88
C LEU A 70 -10.55 -1.01 -6.41
N PRO A 71 -10.01 -2.20 -6.70
CA PRO A 71 -10.53 -3.44 -6.14
C PRO A 71 -10.33 -3.45 -4.61
N ALA A 72 -11.17 -4.22 -3.91
CA ALA A 72 -11.21 -4.28 -2.44
C ALA A 72 -9.83 -4.46 -1.80
N GLN A 73 -9.03 -5.40 -2.33
CA GLN A 73 -7.70 -5.68 -1.81
C GLN A 73 -6.76 -4.47 -1.95
N MET A 74 -6.78 -3.77 -3.09
CA MET A 74 -5.95 -2.57 -3.28
C MET A 74 -6.42 -1.42 -2.41
N ALA A 75 -7.73 -1.21 -2.28
CA ALA A 75 -8.30 -0.18 -1.41
C ALA A 75 -7.94 -0.40 0.07
N CYS A 76 -7.77 -1.65 0.51
CA CYS A 76 -7.25 -1.95 1.85
C CYS A 76 -5.71 -1.81 1.95
N ASN A 77 -4.98 -2.05 0.87
CA ASN A 77 -3.52 -1.98 0.86
C ASN A 77 -2.99 -0.53 0.87
N VAL A 78 -3.68 0.39 0.19
CA VAL A 78 -3.31 1.81 0.15
C VAL A 78 -3.15 2.41 1.55
N PRO A 79 -4.16 2.41 2.44
CA PRO A 79 -4.04 2.99 3.77
C PRO A 79 -2.99 2.28 4.63
N ARG A 80 -2.82 0.97 4.47
CA ARG A 80 -1.76 0.19 5.16
C ARG A 80 -0.37 0.67 4.77
N GLN A 81 -0.11 0.85 3.48
CA GLN A 81 1.19 1.31 2.99
C GLN A 81 1.49 2.75 3.44
N VAL A 82 0.49 3.64 3.35
CA VAL A 82 0.64 5.03 3.78
C VAL A 82 0.92 5.11 5.28
N ALA A 83 0.10 4.45 6.10
CA ALA A 83 0.27 4.48 7.55
C ALA A 83 1.63 3.91 8.00
N ALA A 84 2.08 2.81 7.39
CA ALA A 84 3.42 2.26 7.61
C ALA A 84 4.53 3.26 7.24
N ALA A 85 4.42 3.93 6.09
CA ALA A 85 5.39 4.93 5.66
C ALA A 85 5.46 6.12 6.65
N TYR A 86 4.31 6.60 7.13
CA TYR A 86 4.24 7.65 8.15
C TYR A 86 4.87 7.21 9.47
N LYS A 87 4.65 5.97 9.90
CA LYS A 87 5.27 5.42 11.11
C LYS A 87 6.80 5.43 10.99
N THR A 88 7.34 4.93 9.90
CA THR A 88 8.80 4.95 9.64
C THR A 88 9.34 6.38 9.56
N LEU A 89 8.62 7.31 8.93
CA LEU A 89 9.03 8.71 8.85
C LEU A 89 9.12 9.36 10.24
N TRP A 90 8.16 9.08 11.10
CA TRP A 90 8.14 9.61 12.47
C TRP A 90 9.28 9.07 13.32
N GLU A 91 9.54 7.76 13.24
CA GLU A 91 10.68 7.13 13.92
C GLU A 91 12.01 7.77 13.46
N ARG A 92 12.19 7.96 12.16
CA ARG A 92 13.38 8.63 11.59
C ARG A 92 13.50 10.08 12.07
N ALA A 93 12.40 10.83 12.10
CA ALA A 93 12.39 12.21 12.56
C ALA A 93 12.83 12.33 14.03
N LYS A 94 12.36 11.42 14.90
CA LYS A 94 12.79 11.37 16.32
C LYS A 94 14.27 11.06 16.45
N SER A 95 14.76 10.03 15.77
CA SER A 95 16.18 9.66 15.81
C SER A 95 17.08 10.79 15.30
N GLY A 96 16.67 11.48 14.24
CA GLY A 96 17.37 12.65 13.71
C GLY A 96 17.40 13.82 14.70
N ALA A 97 16.28 14.11 15.37
CA ALA A 97 16.23 15.14 16.41
C ALA A 97 17.14 14.80 17.60
N ALA A 98 17.16 13.54 18.04
CA ALA A 98 18.03 13.08 19.11
C ALA A 98 19.52 13.19 18.75
N HIS A 99 19.89 12.94 17.49
CA HIS A 99 21.26 13.12 17.02
C HIS A 99 21.67 14.59 16.97
N LYS A 100 20.76 15.49 16.56
CA LYS A 100 21.01 16.94 16.55
C LYS A 100 21.12 17.57 17.94
N ALA A 101 20.51 16.97 18.95
CA ALA A 101 20.58 17.45 20.34
C ALA A 101 21.84 16.97 21.09
N LYS A 102 22.59 16.01 20.53
CA LYS A 102 23.79 15.42 21.14
C LYS A 102 25.12 15.90 20.52
N GLY A 103 25.06 16.65 19.41
CA GLY A 103 26.20 17.33 18.80
C GLY A 103 26.05 18.84 18.99
#